data_AF-A0A447JD04-F1
#
_entry.id   AF-A0A447JD04-F1
#
_cell.length_a   1.000
_cell.length_b   1.000
_cell.length_c   1.000
_cell.angle_alpha   90.00
_cell.angle_beta   90.00
_cell.angle_gamma   90.00
#
_symmetry.space_group_name_H-M   'P 1'
#
loop_
_entity.id
_entity.type
_entity.pdbx_description
1 polymer ?
#
loop_
_entity_poly.entity_id
_entity_poly.type
_entity_poly.pdbx_seq_one_letter_code
_entity_poly.pdbx_strand_id
1 'polypeptide(L)'
;MLRVYHSNRLDVLEALMEFIVERERLDDPFEPEMILVQSTGMAQWLQMTLSQKFGIAANIAFPLPASFIWGDVCPRVAGYPQRKRFQQTKHELETDDLAAAVAG
;
A
#
# COMPACT_ATOMS: atom_id res chain seq x y z
N MET A 1 5.02 -9.00 16.77
CA MET A 1 4.87 -7.85 17.69
C MET A 1 4.61 -6.60 16.86
N LEU A 2 3.57 -5.83 17.15
CA LEU A 2 3.34 -4.55 16.47
C LEU A 2 4.21 -3.46 17.11
N ARG A 3 5.11 -2.86 16.34
CA ARG A 3 5.96 -1.74 16.79
C ARG A 3 5.42 -0.45 16.18
N VAL A 4 5.25 0.60 16.98
CA VAL A 4 4.78 1.91 16.52
C VAL A 4 5.88 2.94 16.79
N TYR A 5 6.35 3.60 15.73
CA TYR A 5 7.38 4.63 15.80
C TYR A 5 6.73 5.99 15.52
N HIS A 6 6.98 6.97 16.40
CA HIS A 6 6.48 8.33 16.24
C HIS A 6 7.64 9.30 16.03
N SER A 7 7.51 10.17 15.02
CA SER A 7 8.44 11.26 14.77
C SER A 7 7.71 12.36 14.01
N ASN A 8 8.10 13.61 14.27
CA ASN A 8 7.65 14.77 13.50
C ASN A 8 8.55 15.06 12.28
N ARG A 9 9.55 14.21 12.07
CA ARG A 9 10.58 14.33 11.04
C ARG A 9 10.60 13.05 10.22
N LEU A 10 10.29 13.19 8.93
CA LEU A 10 10.21 12.06 8.01
C LEU A 10 11.58 11.39 7.84
N ASP A 11 12.65 12.19 7.81
CA ASP A 11 14.04 11.73 7.70
C ASP A 11 14.45 10.79 8.86
N VAL A 12 13.85 10.96 10.04
CA VAL A 12 14.09 10.06 11.18
C VAL A 12 13.37 8.73 10.99
N LEU A 13 12.13 8.74 10.48
CA LEU A 13 11.37 7.51 10.22
C LEU A 13 11.98 6.72 9.06
N GLU A 14 12.47 7.42 8.06
CA GLU A 14 13.26 6.88 6.95
C GLU A 14 14.51 6.17 7.47
N ALA A 15 15.34 6.87 8.26
CA ALA A 15 16.54 6.27 8.85
C ALA A 15 16.24 5.04 9.71
N LEU A 16 15.12 5.05 10.44
CA LEU A 16 14.65 3.90 11.22
C LEU A 16 14.24 2.74 10.32
N MET A 17 13.50 3.01 9.24
CA MET A 17 13.08 1.99 8.28
C MET A 17 14.30 1.34 7.63
N GLU A 18 15.27 2.14 7.19
CA GLU A 18 16.53 1.64 6.60
C GLU A 18 17.28 0.74 7.58
N PHE A 19 17.37 1.15 8.85
CA PHE A 19 18.02 0.36 9.89
C PHE A 19 17.31 -0.97 10.14
N ILE A 20 15.98 -0.99 10.10
CA ILE A 20 15.19 -2.22 10.26
C ILE A 20 15.44 -3.15 9.07
N VAL A 21 15.34 -2.65 7.84
CA VAL A 21 15.58 -3.46 6.62
C VAL A 21 17.00 -4.03 6.58
N GLU A 22 17.99 -3.27 7.04
CA GLU A 22 19.38 -3.74 7.07
C GLU A 22 19.60 -4.84 8.12
N ARG A 23 18.99 -4.72 9.30
CA ARG A 23 19.19 -5.66 10.42
C ARG A 23 18.29 -6.88 10.37
N GLU A 24 17.08 -6.73 9.89
CA GLU A 24 16.04 -7.76 9.86
C GLU A 24 15.76 -8.14 8.39
N ARG A 25 16.80 -8.62 7.69
CA ARG A 25 16.65 -9.10 6.31
C ARG A 25 15.70 -10.30 6.23
N LEU A 26 14.89 -10.34 5.18
CA LEU A 26 14.03 -11.49 4.88
C LEU A 26 14.85 -12.78 4.71
N ASP A 27 14.30 -13.90 5.17
CA ASP A 27 14.95 -15.21 5.06
C ASP A 27 14.97 -15.72 3.61
N ASP A 28 13.91 -15.44 2.84
CA ASP A 28 13.79 -15.80 1.42
C ASP A 28 14.21 -14.62 0.51
N PRO A 29 15.24 -14.78 -0.35
CA PRO A 29 15.68 -13.74 -1.25
C PRO A 29 14.66 -13.35 -2.35
N PHE A 30 13.65 -14.18 -2.62
CA PHE A 30 12.60 -13.87 -3.59
C PHE A 30 11.34 -13.27 -2.97
N GLU A 31 11.24 -13.28 -1.64
CA GLU A 31 10.13 -12.65 -0.95
C GLU A 31 10.24 -11.12 -1.11
N PRO A 32 9.18 -10.44 -1.58
CA PRO A 32 9.22 -9.01 -1.75
C PRO A 32 9.14 -8.29 -0.40
N GLU A 33 10.00 -7.29 -0.21
CA GLU A 33 9.91 -6.39 0.94
C GLU A 33 8.59 -5.60 0.86
N MET A 34 7.78 -5.62 1.91
CA MET A 34 6.45 -5.02 1.87
C MET A 34 6.36 -3.74 2.69
N ILE A 35 6.10 -2.62 2.01
CA ILE A 35 6.02 -1.30 2.64
C ILE A 35 4.68 -0.67 2.30
N LEU A 36 3.78 -0.59 3.28
CA LEU A 36 2.48 0.06 3.09
C LEU A 36 2.67 1.57 2.94
N VAL A 37 2.06 2.15 1.90
CA VAL A 37 2.15 3.59 1.61
C VAL A 37 0.76 4.20 1.48
N GLN A 38 0.64 5.50 1.76
CA GLN A 38 -0.64 6.21 1.59
C GLN A 38 -0.85 6.76 0.18
N SER A 39 0.24 6.94 -0.58
CA SER A 39 0.19 7.51 -1.93
C SER A 39 1.30 6.95 -2.80
N THR A 40 1.10 7.05 -4.11
CA THR A 40 2.12 6.67 -5.10
C THR A 40 3.37 7.55 -5.02
N GLY A 41 3.22 8.83 -4.66
CA GLY A 41 4.35 9.74 -4.45
C GLY A 41 5.26 9.29 -3.31
N MET A 42 4.69 8.77 -2.21
CA MET A 42 5.48 8.21 -1.11
C MET A 42 6.24 6.96 -1.55
N ALA A 43 5.63 6.07 -2.35
CA ALA A 43 6.32 4.90 -2.90
C ALA A 43 7.53 5.30 -3.76
N GLN A 44 7.34 6.26 -4.66
CA GLN A 44 8.42 6.75 -5.53
C GLN A 44 9.55 7.38 -4.72
N TRP A 45 9.20 8.23 -3.75
CA TRP A 45 10.19 8.85 -2.87
C TRP A 45 10.98 7.80 -2.08
N LEU A 46 10.31 6.84 -1.43
CA LEU A 46 10.96 5.75 -0.70
C LEU A 46 11.87 4.92 -1.62
N GLN A 47 11.43 4.60 -2.83
CA GLN A 47 12.23 3.83 -3.78
C GLN A 47 13.54 4.57 -4.15
N MET A 48 13.46 5.87 -4.40
CA MET A 48 14.64 6.71 -4.68
C MET A 48 15.56 6.78 -3.47
N THR A 49 15.02 7.04 -2.29
CA THR A 49 15.77 7.14 -1.05
C THR A 49 16.51 5.83 -0.72
N LEU A 50 15.78 4.70 -0.74
CA LEU A 50 16.35 3.38 -0.46
C LEU A 50 17.43 3.02 -1.48
N SER A 51 17.21 3.31 -2.77
CA SER A 51 18.23 3.04 -3.80
C SER A 51 19.48 3.90 -3.64
N GLN A 52 19.36 5.15 -3.17
CA GLN A 52 20.52 5.99 -2.88
C GLN A 52 21.36 5.43 -1.73
N LYS A 53 20.71 4.86 -0.71
CA LYS A 53 21.42 4.33 0.46
C LYS A 53 21.98 2.92 0.26
N PHE A 54 21.20 2.01 -0.33
CA PHE A 54 21.58 0.62 -0.53
C PHE A 54 22.23 0.36 -1.90
N GLY A 55 22.28 1.36 -2.78
CA GLY A 55 22.74 1.26 -4.17
C GLY A 55 21.69 0.68 -5.13
N ILE A 56 20.69 -0.04 -4.60
CA ILE A 56 19.56 -0.60 -5.37
C ILE A 56 18.32 -0.71 -4.48
N ALA A 57 17.15 -0.41 -5.04
CA ALA A 57 15.85 -0.71 -4.42
C ALA A 57 15.04 -1.56 -5.40
N ALA A 58 14.98 -2.86 -5.14
CA ALA A 58 14.34 -3.84 -6.00
C ALA A 58 13.53 -4.85 -5.18
N ASN A 59 12.57 -5.51 -5.81
CA ASN A 59 11.68 -6.48 -5.18
C ASN A 59 10.92 -5.91 -3.97
N ILE A 60 10.47 -4.65 -4.04
CA ILE A 60 9.69 -4.00 -2.97
C ILE A 60 8.24 -3.80 -3.46
N ALA A 61 7.28 -4.25 -2.66
CA ALA A 61 5.86 -4.04 -2.89
C ALA A 61 5.36 -2.84 -2.07
N PHE A 62 4.65 -1.92 -2.74
CA PHE A 62 4.06 -0.72 -2.14
C PHE A 62 2.52 -0.72 -2.17
N PRO A 63 1.83 -1.62 -1.43
CA PRO A 63 0.38 -1.64 -1.41
C PRO A 63 -0.19 -0.46 -0.61
N LEU A 64 -1.37 0.02 -1.03
CA LEU A 64 -2.20 0.89 -0.20
C LEU A 64 -2.79 0.08 0.97
N PRO A 65 -3.11 0.71 2.11
CA PRO A 65 -3.65 0.01 3.28
C PRO A 65 -4.90 -0.82 2.96
N ALA A 66 -5.84 -0.26 2.18
CA ALA A 66 -7.05 -0.97 1.79
C ALA A 66 -6.76 -2.19 0.89
N SER A 67 -5.84 -2.07 -0.07
CA SER A 67 -5.45 -3.19 -0.92
C SER A 67 -4.72 -4.28 -0.15
N PHE A 68 -3.84 -3.91 0.80
CA PHE A 68 -3.09 -4.84 1.63
C PHE A 68 -4.05 -5.67 2.51
N ILE A 69 -4.96 -5.01 3.22
CA ILE A 69 -5.87 -5.73 4.12
C ILE A 69 -6.73 -6.71 3.30
N TRP A 70 -7.18 -6.34 2.10
CA TRP A 70 -8.07 -7.20 1.31
C TRP A 70 -7.30 -8.28 0.54
N GLY A 71 -6.05 -8.02 0.15
CA GLY A 71 -5.20 -8.93 -0.61
C GLY A 71 -4.52 -9.97 0.26
N ASP A 72 -3.99 -9.57 1.42
CA ASP A 72 -3.08 -10.41 2.21
C ASP A 72 -3.68 -10.82 3.56
N VAL A 73 -4.42 -9.91 4.23
CA VAL A 73 -4.97 -10.16 5.57
C VAL A 73 -6.29 -10.94 5.49
N CYS A 74 -7.25 -10.48 4.69
CA CYS A 74 -8.59 -11.07 4.61
C CYS A 74 -8.60 -12.56 4.19
N PRO A 75 -7.83 -13.02 3.18
CA PRO A 75 -7.83 -14.43 2.80
C PRO A 75 -7.33 -15.39 3.89
N ARG A 76 -6.60 -14.88 4.89
CA ARG A 76 -6.09 -15.66 6.00
C ARG A 76 -7.13 -15.88 7.11
N VAL A 77 -8.29 -15.22 7.01
CA VAL A 77 -9.44 -15.37 7.92
C VAL A 77 -10.36 -16.48 7.41
N ALA A 78 -10.65 -17.46 8.27
CA ALA A 78 -11.50 -18.59 7.91
C ALA A 78 -12.90 -18.13 7.45
N GLY A 79 -13.36 -18.64 6.30
CA GLY A 79 -14.68 -18.33 5.74
C GLY A 79 -14.77 -17.07 4.87
N TYR A 80 -13.63 -16.46 4.49
CA TYR A 80 -13.63 -15.27 3.63
C TYR A 80 -14.04 -15.60 2.18
N PRO A 81 -15.14 -15.01 1.66
CA PRO A 81 -15.51 -15.16 0.25
C PRO A 81 -14.57 -14.34 -0.63
N GLN A 82 -13.96 -14.97 -1.64
CA GLN A 82 -13.13 -14.25 -2.62
C GLN A 82 -13.93 -13.11 -3.29
N ARG A 83 -13.32 -11.93 -3.35
CA ARG A 83 -13.85 -10.62 -3.82
C ARG A 83 -15.18 -10.68 -4.61
N LYS A 84 -16.25 -10.09 -4.05
CA LYS A 84 -17.26 -9.36 -4.84
C LYS A 84 -16.82 -7.90 -4.96
N ARG A 85 -16.69 -7.43 -6.20
CA ARG A 85 -16.12 -6.15 -6.59
C ARG A 85 -17.02 -4.97 -6.19
N PHE A 86 -16.89 -4.47 -4.96
CA PHE A 86 -17.31 -3.10 -4.65
C PHE A 86 -16.16 -2.16 -5.00
N GLN A 87 -16.03 -1.85 -6.29
CA GLN A 87 -15.31 -0.65 -6.70
C GLN A 87 -16.29 0.50 -6.49
N GLN A 88 -15.90 1.53 -5.72
CA GLN A 88 -16.49 2.86 -5.92
C GLN A 88 -16.04 3.30 -7.31
N THR A 89 -16.75 2.83 -8.34
CA THR A 89 -16.88 3.58 -9.58
C THR A 89 -17.31 4.98 -9.14
N LYS A 90 -16.58 6.01 -9.56
CA LYS A 90 -17.08 7.38 -9.46
C LYS A 90 -18.51 7.36 -10.01
N HIS A 91 -19.50 7.55 -9.15
CA HIS A 91 -20.88 7.79 -9.54
C HIS A 91 -20.90 9.16 -10.21
N GLU A 92 -20.49 9.20 -11.47
CA GLU A 92 -20.61 10.36 -12.35
C GLU A 92 -21.41 10.02 -13.61
N LEU A 93 -22.09 8.87 -13.60
CA LEU A 93 -22.92 8.38 -14.70
C LEU A 93 -24.17 7.67 -14.16
N GLU A 94 -24.98 8.34 -13.34
CA GLU A 94 -26.36 7.89 -13.05
C GLU A 94 -27.35 9.04 -12.76
N THR A 95 -26.93 10.30 -12.85
CA THR A 95 -27.84 11.46 -12.71
C THR A 95 -28.38 12.00 -14.03
N ASP A 96 -27.78 11.65 -15.17
CA ASP A 96 -28.25 12.17 -16.47
C ASP A 96 -29.43 11.36 -17.05
N ASP A 97 -29.50 10.04 -16.79
CA ASP A 97 -30.61 9.20 -17.27
C ASP A 97 -31.93 9.47 -16.51
N LEU A 98 -31.86 9.84 -15.22
CA LEU A 98 -33.05 10.19 -14.44
C LEU A 98 -33.62 11.56 -14.83
N ALA A 99 -32.80 12.49 -15.34
CA ALA A 99 -33.29 13.77 -15.84
C ALA A 99 -34.00 13.62 -17.21
N ALA A 100 -33.56 12.69 -18.06
CA ALA A 100 -34.19 12.42 -19.35
C ALA A 100 -35.56 11.70 -19.22
N ALA A 101 -35.74 10.87 -18.19
CA ALA A 101 -36.98 10.11 -17.98
C ALA A 101 -38.15 10.92 -17.39
N VAL A 102 -37.90 12.10 -16.81
CA VAL A 102 -38.95 12.97 -16.21
C VAL A 102 -39.34 14.12 -17.16
N ALA A 103 -38.61 14.32 -18.26
CA ALA A 103 -38.87 15.38 -19.24
C ALA A 103 -39.55 14.88 -20.55
N GLY A 104 -40.10 13.66 -20.56
CA GLY A 104 -40.84 13.08 -21.68
C GLY A 104 -42.32 12.88 -21.37
#